data_AF-A0AAV9SHE9-F1
#
_entry.id   AF-A0AAV9SHE9-F1
#
_cell.length_a   1.000
_cell.length_b   1.000
_cell.length_c   1.000
_cell.angle_alpha   90.00
_cell.angle_beta   90.00
_cell.angle_gamma   90.00
#
_symmetry.space_group_name_H-M   'P 1'
#
loop_
_entity.id
_entity.type
_entity.pdbx_description
1 polymer ?
#
loop_
_entity_poly.entity_id
_entity_poly.type
_entity_poly.pdbx_seq_one_letter_code
_entity_poly.pdbx_strand_id
1 'polypeptide(L)' 'MQAVDPALIADVRVHEPRPYCSKHEVIVILKDKSKVCLNPESDFTKVVLNIMKRLKTIADKKKTVNL' A
#
# COMPACT_ATOMS: atom_id res chain seq x y z
N MET A 1 -6.63 -15.90 4.12
CA MET A 1 -6.15 -14.51 4.20
C MET A 1 -4.69 -14.50 3.78
N GLN A 2 -4.31 -13.78 2.72
CA GLN A 2 -2.90 -13.71 2.30
C GLN A 2 -2.18 -12.69 3.19
N ALA A 3 -1.33 -13.17 4.08
CA ALA A 3 -0.43 -12.33 4.85
C ALA A 3 0.80 -12.03 3.99
N VAL A 4 1.09 -10.75 3.79
CA VAL A 4 2.27 -10.27 3.07
C VAL A 4 3.21 -9.66 4.10
N ASP A 5 4.50 -9.95 4.02
CA ASP A 5 5.48 -9.21 4.81
C ASP A 5 5.55 -7.74 4.31
N PRO A 6 5.22 -6.73 5.13
CA PRO A 6 5.31 -5.32 4.74
C PRO A 6 6.69 -4.92 4.20
N ALA A 7 7.77 -5.59 4.63
CA ALA A 7 9.12 -5.34 4.14
C ALA A 7 9.33 -5.74 2.67
N LEU A 8 8.46 -6.60 2.13
CA LEU A 8 8.48 -7.03 0.73
C LEU A 8 7.63 -6.14 -0.17
N ILE A 9 6.85 -5.22 0.39
CA ILE A 9 6.01 -4.30 -0.37
C ILE A 9 6.88 -3.21 -1.00
N ALA A 10 6.78 -3.06 -2.32
CA ALA A 10 7.41 -1.99 -3.08
C ALA A 10 6.48 -0.78 -3.23
N ASP A 11 5.18 -1.02 -3.47
CA ASP A 11 4.18 0.04 -3.57
C ASP A 11 2.78 -0.47 -3.19
N VAL A 12 1.87 0.46 -2.90
CA VAL A 12 0.46 0.17 -2.63
C VAL A 12 -0.41 1.07 -3.50
N ARG A 13 -1.32 0.44 -4.25
CA ARG A 13 -2.35 1.12 -5.04
C ARG A 13 -3.69 0.95 -4.34
N VAL A 14 -4.32 2.09 -4.09
CA VAL A 14 -5.66 2.16 -3.51
C VAL A 14 -6.61 2.63 -4.61
N HIS A 15 -7.68 1.87 -4.83
CA HIS A 15 -8.75 2.23 -5.74
C HIS A 15 -10.03 2.41 -4.93
N GLU A 16 -10.45 3.66 -4.81
CA GLU A 16 -11.77 3.99 -4.25
C GLU A 16 -12.88 3.42 -5.13
N PRO A 17 -14.07 3.14 -4.57
CA PRO A 17 -15.25 2.77 -5.33
C PRO A 17 -15.54 3.73 -6.49
N ARG A 18 -15.92 3.18 -7.64
CA ARG A 18 -16.21 3.89 -8.91
C ARG A 18 -17.59 3.49 -9.43
N PRO A 19 -18.22 4.27 -10.32
CA PRO A 19 -19.52 3.90 -10.90
C PRO A 19 -19.56 2.51 -11.56
N TYR A 20 -18.43 2.05 -12.11
CA TYR A 20 -18.28 0.73 -12.73
C TYR A 20 -17.70 -0.36 -11.80
N CYS A 21 -17.28 -0.01 -10.58
CA CYS A 21 -16.78 -0.96 -9.60
C CYS A 21 -17.07 -0.43 -8.19
N SER A 22 -18.08 -0.97 -7.52
CA SER A 22 -18.49 -0.52 -6.18
C SER A 22 -17.52 -0.93 -5.07
N LYS A 23 -16.50 -1.72 -5.37
CA LYS A 23 -15.56 -2.24 -4.39
C LYS A 23 -14.42 -1.24 -4.15
N HIS A 24 -14.07 -1.07 -2.88
CA HIS A 24 -12.79 -0.50 -2.51
C HIS A 24 -11.72 -1.59 -2.73
N GLU A 25 -10.64 -1.29 -3.44
CA GLU A 25 -9.56 -2.25 -3.69
C GLU A 25 -8.23 -1.74 -3.15
N VAL A 26 -7.51 -2.60 -2.43
CA VAL A 26 -6.14 -2.34 -2.00
C VAL A 26 -5.24 -3.39 -2.62
N ILE A 27 -4.37 -2.95 -3.53
CA ILE A 27 -3.47 -3.81 -4.28
C ILE A 27 -2.04 -3.49 -3.85
N VAL A 28 -1.35 -4.46 -3.27
CA VAL A 28 0.07 -4.34 -2.97
C VAL A 28 0.90 -4.88 -4.14
N ILE A 29 1.96 -4.16 -4.47
CA ILE A 29 2.96 -4.57 -5.44
C ILE A 29 4.20 -4.95 -4.63
N LEU A 30 4.61 -6.21 -4.73
CA LEU A 30 5.79 -6.70 -4.04
C LEU A 30 7.06 -6.36 -4.84
N LYS A 31 8.22 -6.48 -4.19
CA LYS A 31 9.54 -6.24 -4.80
C LYS A 31 9.83 -7.16 -5.99
N ASP A 32 9.27 -8.36 -6.00
CA ASP A 32 9.33 -9.30 -7.13
C ASP A 32 8.35 -8.96 -8.26
N LYS A 33 7.62 -7.84 -8.15
CA LYS A 33 6.60 -7.33 -9.07
C LYS A 33 5.28 -8.10 -9.06
N SER A 34 5.14 -9.12 -8.21
CA SER A 34 3.85 -9.78 -8.00
C SER A 34 2.84 -8.80 -7.39
N LYS A 35 1.56 -9.07 -7.68
CA LYS A 35 0.43 -8.23 -7.23
C LYS A 35 -0.47 -9.06 -6.34
N VAL A 36 -0.79 -8.53 -5.17
CA VAL A 36 -1.67 -9.18 -4.20
C VAL A 36 -2.78 -8.22 -3.82
N CYS A 37 -4.02 -8.70 -3.86
CA CYS A 37 -5.17 -7.96 -3.34
C CYS A 37 -5.29 -8.20 -1.84
N LEU A 38 -5.43 -7.14 -1.07
CA LEU A 38 -5.72 -7.21 0.36
C LEU A 38 -7.18 -6.89 0.63
N ASN A 39 -7.72 -7.41 1.73
CA ASN A 39 -9.05 -7.04 2.20
C ASN A 39 -8.99 -5.62 2.80
N PRO A 40 -9.67 -4.61 2.22
CA PRO A 40 -9.64 -3.23 2.73
C PRO A 40 -10.09 -3.10 4.19
N GLU A 41 -11.00 -3.97 4.64
CA GLU A 41 -11.62 -3.88 5.97
C GLU A 41 -10.74 -4.49 7.08
N SER A 42 -9.75 -5.31 6.70
CA SER A 42 -8.90 -6.00 7.67
C SER A 42 -7.92 -5.05 8.36
N ASP A 43 -7.65 -5.32 9.64
CA ASP A 43 -6.70 -4.51 10.42
C ASP A 43 -5.28 -4.59 9.86
N PHE A 44 -4.89 -5.74 9.30
CA PHE A 44 -3.63 -5.90 8.58
C PHE A 44 -3.48 -4.86 7.46
N THR A 45 -4.51 -4.68 6.62
CA THR A 45 -4.47 -3.68 5.53
C THR A 45 -4.33 -2.26 6.05
N LYS A 46 -5.03 -1.92 7.14
CA LYS A 46 -4.90 -0.59 7.78
C LYS A 46 -3.48 -0.34 8.28
N VAL A 47 -2.84 -1.37 8.87
CA VAL A 47 -1.44 -1.30 9.31
C VAL A 47 -0.49 -1.10 8.13
N VAL A 48 -0.65 -1.88 7.06
CA VAL A 48 0.17 -1.74 5.84
C VAL A 48 0.07 -0.33 5.27
N LEU A 49 -1.15 0.22 5.12
CA LEU A 49 -1.36 1.58 4.60
C LEU A 49 -0.68 2.64 5.48
N ASN A 50 -0.76 2.50 6.80
CA ASN A 50 -0.12 3.42 7.74
C ASN A 50 1.41 3.38 7.66
N ILE A 51 2.01 2.18 7.56
CA ILE A 51 3.47 2.02 7.40
C ILE A 51 3.91 2.67 6.09
N MET A 52 3.24 2.36 4.98
CA MET A 52 3.61 2.89 3.67
C MET A 52 3.46 4.41 3.59
N LYS A 53 2.43 4.99 4.23
CA LYS A 53 2.28 6.44 4.37
C LYS A 53 3.46 7.07 5.11
N ARG A 54 3.92 6.46 6.21
CA ARG A 54 5.09 6.93 6.97
C ARG A 54 6.39 6.81 6.18
N LEU A 55 6.58 5.72 5.43
CA LEU A 55 7.77 5.54 4.60
C LEU A 55 7.82 6.58 3.47
N LYS A 56 6.69 6.89 2.83
CA LYS A 56 6.59 7.96 1.81
C LYS A 56 6.97 9.32 2.40
N THR A 57 6.41 9.72 3.55
CA THR A 57 6.74 11.02 4.16
C THR A 57 8.22 11.14 4.57
N ILE A 58 8.85 10.04 5.02
CA ILE A 58 10.28 10.01 5.31
C ILE A 58 11.11 10.16 4.04
N ALA A 59 10.73 9.46 2.96
CA ALA A 59 11.40 9.58 1.66
C ALA A 59 11.29 11.00 1.10
N ASP A 60 10.11 11.62 1.20
CA ASP A 60 9.87 13.00 0.77
C ASP A 60 10.74 13.99 1.56
N LYS A 61 10.82 13.84 2.90
CA LYS A 61 11.70 14.66 3.73
C LYS A 61 13.18 14.49 3.38
N LYS A 62 13.65 13.26 3.14
CA LYS A 62 15.03 13.02 2.69
C LYS A 62 15.33 13.70 1.36
N LYS A 63 14.35 13.76 0.46
CA LYS A 63 14.51 14.46 -0.82
C LYS A 63 14.63 15.98 -0.65
N THR A 64 13.89 16.58 0.28
CA THR A 64 13.99 18.02 0.60
C THR A 64 15.28 18.39 1.32
N VAL A 65 15.84 17.50 2.15
CA VAL A 65 17.11 17.75 2.86
C VAL A 65 18.33 17.58 1.95
N ASN A 66 18.21 16.78 0.90
CA ASN A 66 19.28 16.53 -0.08
C ASN A 66 19.17 17.43 -1.35
N LEU A 67 18.36 18.49 -1.32
CA LEU A 67 18.24 19.52 -2.36
C LEU A 67 18.73 20.86 -1.81
#